data_AF-A0A497CLA7-F1
#
_entry.id   AF-A0A497CLA7-F1
#
_cell.length_a   1.000
_cell.length_b   1.000
_cell.length_c   1.000
_cell.angle_alpha   90.00
_cell.angle_beta   90.00
_cell.angle_gamma   90.00
#
_symmetry.space_group_name_H-M   'P 1'
#
loop_
_entity.id
_entity.type
_entity.pdbx_description
1 polymer ?
#
loop_
_entity_poly.entity_id
_entity_poly.type
_entity_poly.pdbx_seq_one_letter_code
_entity_poly.pdbx_strand_id
1 'polypeptide(L)'
;MVWYPFEQNDNTYQELMNSGKLSLISSKAIKDNIQNMQASFKRVTFIESEMQQDFESYLYDTFFSIADLNKAFKNFNAQADNISNVEDLDISQVKELLNNQTFKNGFVLSKYNSELLITEYSNIMETTNQLILLIDEELNKN
;
A
#
# COMPACT_ATOMS: atom_id res chain seq x y z
N MET A 1 10.38 -5.40 11.14
CA MET A 1 9.42 -4.41 10.61
C MET A 1 8.12 -5.16 10.41
N VAL A 2 7.01 -4.70 10.99
CA VAL A 2 5.70 -5.35 10.79
C VAL A 2 5.00 -4.54 9.70
N TRP A 3 4.71 -5.18 8.56
CA TRP A 3 3.81 -4.61 7.57
C TRP A 3 2.40 -4.70 8.14
N TYR A 4 1.76 -3.56 8.37
CA TYR A 4 0.35 -3.52 8.72
C TYR A 4 -0.44 -3.34 7.43
N PRO A 5 -1.22 -4.35 7.01
CA PRO A 5 -2.06 -4.19 5.84
C PRO A 5 -3.08 -3.06 6.08
N PHE A 6 -3.47 -2.37 5.01
CA PHE A 6 -4.58 -1.44 5.09
C PHE A 6 -5.88 -2.23 5.34
N GLU A 7 -6.51 -1.98 6.47
CA GLU A 7 -7.83 -2.55 6.77
C GLU A 7 -8.93 -1.61 6.25
N GLN A 8 -9.54 -1.98 5.13
CA GLN A 8 -10.70 -1.29 4.60
C GLN A 8 -11.89 -1.47 5.56
N ASN A 9 -12.44 -0.36 6.08
CA ASN A 9 -13.74 -0.39 6.76
C ASN A 9 -14.86 -0.19 5.74
N ASP A 10 -15.53 -1.29 5.37
CA ASP A 10 -16.63 -1.28 4.41
C ASP A 10 -17.98 -1.74 4.97
N ASN A 11 -18.11 -1.78 6.30
CA ASN A 11 -19.29 -2.30 6.99
C ASN A 11 -20.60 -1.68 6.48
N THR A 12 -20.63 -0.37 6.30
CA THR A 12 -21.81 0.34 5.78
C THR A 12 -22.13 -0.06 4.34
N TYR A 13 -21.11 -0.24 3.49
CA TYR A 13 -21.32 -0.72 2.13
C TYR A 13 -21.89 -2.14 2.12
N GLN A 14 -21.31 -3.03 2.92
CA GLN A 14 -21.78 -4.41 3.07
C GLN A 14 -23.22 -4.44 3.60
N GLU A 15 -23.56 -3.60 4.59
CA GLU A 15 -24.94 -3.47 5.08
C GLU A 15 -25.87 -3.02 3.95
N LEU A 16 -25.54 -1.95 3.22
CA LEU A 16 -26.36 -1.42 2.12
C LEU A 16 -26.60 -2.48 1.03
N MET A 17 -25.59 -3.26 0.69
CA MET A 17 -25.69 -4.32 -0.32
C MET A 17 -26.53 -5.50 0.19
N ASN A 18 -26.22 -6.00 1.40
CA ASN A 18 -26.86 -7.20 1.96
C ASN A 18 -28.31 -6.96 2.40
N SER A 19 -28.64 -5.73 2.79
CA SER A 19 -30.01 -5.35 3.18
C SER A 19 -30.90 -4.97 1.99
N GLY A 20 -30.34 -4.88 0.78
CA GLY A 20 -31.03 -4.36 -0.41
C GLY A 20 -31.33 -2.86 -0.36
N LYS A 21 -30.94 -2.15 0.72
CA LYS A 21 -31.18 -0.72 0.89
C LYS A 21 -30.44 0.14 -0.13
N LEU A 22 -29.44 -0.39 -0.84
CA LEU A 22 -28.77 0.32 -1.94
C LEU A 22 -29.77 0.78 -3.02
N SER A 23 -30.87 0.07 -3.23
CA SER A 23 -31.92 0.49 -4.18
C SER A 23 -32.68 1.74 -3.76
N LEU A 24 -32.64 2.10 -2.46
CA LEU A 24 -33.26 3.32 -1.94
C LEU A 24 -32.48 4.57 -2.33
N ILE A 25 -31.20 4.45 -2.65
CA ILE A 25 -30.40 5.56 -3.18
C ILE A 25 -30.89 5.83 -4.61
N SER A 26 -31.57 6.97 -4.78
CA SER A 26 -32.18 7.34 -6.05
C SER A 26 -31.11 7.73 -7.08
N SER A 27 -30.09 8.46 -6.63
CA SER A 27 -28.97 8.90 -7.46
C SER A 27 -28.16 7.72 -8.00
N LYS A 28 -28.17 7.57 -9.33
CA LYS A 28 -27.30 6.60 -10.03
C LYS A 28 -25.82 6.93 -9.81
N ALA A 29 -25.46 8.23 -9.82
CA ALA A 29 -24.09 8.66 -9.65
C ALA A 29 -23.52 8.25 -8.27
N ILE A 30 -24.31 8.36 -7.20
CA ILE A 30 -23.89 7.89 -5.87
C ILE A 30 -23.68 6.38 -5.88
N LYS A 31 -24.63 5.61 -6.44
CA LYS A 31 -24.51 4.15 -6.53
C LYS A 31 -23.27 3.71 -7.30
N ASP A 32 -23.03 4.30 -8.48
CA ASP A 32 -21.88 3.98 -9.32
C ASP A 32 -20.57 4.28 -8.57
N ASN A 33 -20.47 5.44 -7.91
CA ASN A 33 -19.27 5.82 -7.17
C ASN A 33 -19.01 4.92 -5.95
N ILE A 34 -20.05 4.52 -5.20
CA ILE A 34 -19.92 3.55 -4.11
C ILE A 34 -19.38 2.20 -4.62
N GLN A 35 -19.90 1.73 -5.76
CA GLN A 35 -19.45 0.48 -6.38
C GLN A 35 -18.02 0.58 -6.93
N ASN A 36 -17.68 1.71 -7.55
CA ASN A 36 -16.32 1.98 -8.06
C ASN A 36 -15.30 2.03 -6.92
N MET A 37 -15.65 2.68 -5.81
CA MET A 37 -14.79 2.73 -4.62
C MET A 37 -14.46 1.32 -4.11
N GLN A 38 -15.44 0.40 -4.15
CA GLN A 38 -15.24 -1.00 -3.79
C GLN A 38 -14.35 -1.77 -4.77
N ALA A 39 -14.44 -1.47 -6.07
CA ALA A 39 -13.51 -2.01 -7.05
C ALA A 39 -12.08 -1.50 -6.79
N SER A 40 -11.90 -0.23 -6.45
CA SER A 40 -10.60 0.36 -6.13
C SER A 40 -9.99 -0.29 -4.88
N PHE A 41 -10.76 -0.49 -3.81
CA PHE A 41 -10.23 -1.18 -2.63
C PHE A 41 -9.77 -2.61 -2.92
N LYS A 42 -10.50 -3.36 -3.77
CA LYS A 42 -10.05 -4.69 -4.21
C LYS A 42 -8.74 -4.64 -5.00
N ARG A 43 -8.52 -3.59 -5.81
CA ARG A 43 -7.25 -3.39 -6.53
C ARG A 43 -6.11 -3.11 -5.56
N VAL A 44 -6.34 -2.28 -4.54
CA VAL A 44 -5.34 -2.03 -3.48
C VAL A 44 -4.93 -3.35 -2.84
N THR A 45 -5.89 -4.16 -2.36
CA THR A 45 -5.60 -5.48 -1.76
C THR A 45 -4.83 -6.39 -2.70
N PHE A 46 -5.19 -6.40 -3.99
CA PHE A 46 -4.46 -7.18 -4.99
C PHE A 46 -3.01 -6.71 -5.12
N ILE A 47 -2.77 -5.41 -5.30
CA ILE A 47 -1.42 -4.86 -5.43
C ILE A 47 -0.59 -5.13 -4.17
N GLU A 48 -1.17 -4.97 -2.98
CA GLU A 48 -0.48 -5.27 -1.72
C GLU A 48 -0.07 -6.75 -1.62
N SER A 49 -0.93 -7.67 -2.07
CA SER A 49 -0.61 -9.10 -2.12
C SER A 49 0.56 -9.40 -3.07
N GLU A 50 0.54 -8.83 -4.28
CA GLU A 50 1.64 -8.99 -5.25
C GLU A 50 2.94 -8.39 -4.69
N MET A 51 2.87 -7.22 -4.05
CA MET A 51 4.02 -6.60 -3.41
C MET A 51 4.62 -7.47 -2.30
N GLN A 52 3.79 -8.07 -1.45
CA GLN A 52 4.28 -8.98 -0.42
C GLN A 52 5.07 -10.13 -1.05
N GLN A 53 4.51 -10.77 -2.08
CA GLN A 53 5.16 -11.85 -2.79
C GLN A 53 6.48 -11.42 -3.45
N ASP A 54 6.50 -10.23 -4.06
CA ASP A 54 7.69 -9.65 -4.68
C ASP A 54 8.80 -9.39 -3.65
N PHE A 55 8.44 -8.86 -2.46
CA PHE A 55 9.39 -8.65 -1.37
C PHE A 55 10.00 -9.95 -0.89
N GLU A 56 9.17 -10.98 -0.66
CA GLU A 56 9.63 -12.30 -0.24
C GLU A 56 10.58 -12.91 -1.29
N SER A 57 10.20 -12.85 -2.57
CA SER A 57 10.91 -13.52 -3.66
C SER A 57 12.21 -12.84 -4.08
N TYR A 58 12.26 -11.51 -4.06
CA TYR A 58 13.37 -10.77 -4.69
C TYR A 58 14.21 -9.95 -3.71
N LEU A 59 13.70 -9.68 -2.50
CA LEU A 59 14.37 -8.80 -1.55
C LEU A 59 14.75 -9.52 -0.26
N TYR A 60 13.81 -10.12 0.45
CA TYR A 60 14.07 -10.68 1.79
C TYR A 60 15.04 -11.85 1.78
N ASP A 61 14.79 -12.86 0.95
CA ASP A 61 15.68 -14.03 0.87
C ASP A 61 17.12 -13.62 0.49
N THR A 62 17.24 -12.74 -0.51
CA THR A 62 18.56 -12.26 -0.95
C THR A 62 19.25 -11.47 0.14
N PHE A 63 18.55 -10.53 0.78
CA PHE A 63 19.11 -9.71 1.86
C PHE A 63 19.54 -10.56 3.06
N PHE A 64 18.69 -11.49 3.52
CA PHE A 64 19.00 -12.33 4.69
C PHE A 64 20.12 -13.33 4.43
N SER A 65 20.31 -13.76 3.18
CA SER A 65 21.41 -14.64 2.81
C SER A 65 22.78 -13.96 2.76
N ILE A 66 22.82 -12.64 2.54
CA ILE A 66 24.06 -11.88 2.31
C ILE A 66 24.43 -10.99 3.51
N ALA A 67 23.47 -10.24 4.06
CA ALA A 67 23.74 -9.18 5.03
C ALA A 67 23.31 -9.54 6.45
N ASP A 68 24.07 -9.06 7.43
CA ASP A 68 23.67 -9.11 8.84
C ASP A 68 22.57 -8.08 9.11
N LEU A 69 21.33 -8.56 9.22
CA LEU A 69 20.15 -7.73 9.46
C LEU A 69 20.24 -6.92 10.76
N ASN A 70 20.84 -7.48 11.82
CA ASN A 70 20.95 -6.79 13.11
C ASN A 70 21.94 -5.63 13.01
N LYS A 71 23.08 -5.84 12.34
CA LYS A 71 24.04 -4.76 12.06
C LYS A 71 23.43 -3.70 11.15
N ALA A 72 22.73 -4.12 10.09
CA ALA A 72 22.04 -3.21 9.18
C ALA A 72 21.03 -2.31 9.91
N PHE A 73 20.20 -2.88 10.80
CA PHE A 73 19.23 -2.09 11.58
C PHE A 73 19.89 -1.15 12.58
N LYS A 74 20.89 -1.62 13.34
CA LYS A 74 21.64 -0.75 14.25
C LYS A 74 22.31 0.39 13.50
N ASN A 75 22.85 0.09 12.33
CA ASN A 75 23.52 1.07 11.50
C ASN A 75 22.53 2.13 10.97
N PHE A 76 21.40 1.68 10.42
CA PHE A 76 20.32 2.56 9.96
C PHE A 76 19.77 3.47 11.08
N ASN A 77 19.42 2.90 12.23
CA ASN A 77 18.86 3.67 13.35
C ASN A 77 19.85 4.70 13.87
N ALA A 78 21.12 4.33 14.02
CA ALA A 78 22.13 5.26 14.51
C ALA A 78 22.38 6.42 13.52
N GLN A 79 22.30 6.17 12.20
CA GLN A 79 22.30 7.24 11.20
C GLN A 79 21.07 8.15 11.31
N ALA A 80 19.87 7.58 11.49
CA ALA A 80 18.64 8.35 11.67
C ALA A 80 18.68 9.25 12.93
N ASP A 81 19.31 8.77 13.99
CA ASP A 81 19.44 9.47 15.27
C ASP A 81 20.70 10.38 15.36
N ASN A 82 21.48 10.49 14.28
CA ASN A 82 22.77 11.23 14.24
C ASN A 82 23.78 10.80 15.32
N ILE A 83 23.80 9.51 15.67
CA ILE A 83 24.72 8.94 16.66
C ILE A 83 26.08 8.68 16.00
N SER A 84 27.14 9.24 16.58
CA SER A 84 28.53 8.95 16.20
C SER A 84 29.00 7.61 16.78
N ASN A 85 29.91 6.91 16.09
CA ASN A 85 30.47 5.58 16.45
C ASN A 85 29.50 4.41 16.31
N VAL A 86 29.09 4.16 15.06
CA VAL A 86 28.23 3.06 14.69
C VAL A 86 29.07 1.90 14.18
N GLU A 87 28.64 0.66 14.41
CA GLU A 87 29.30 -0.51 13.83
C GLU A 87 29.22 -0.42 12.29
N ASP A 88 30.38 -0.52 11.64
CA ASP A 88 30.48 -0.46 10.19
C ASP A 88 29.78 -1.65 9.53
N LEU A 89 29.13 -1.40 8.40
CA LEU A 89 28.62 -2.46 7.54
C LEU A 89 29.77 -3.18 6.85
N ASP A 90 29.62 -4.48 6.64
CA ASP A 90 30.59 -5.23 5.85
C ASP A 90 30.51 -4.79 4.37
N ILE A 91 31.56 -4.14 3.90
CA ILE A 91 31.68 -3.63 2.54
C ILE A 91 31.53 -4.75 1.50
N SER A 92 31.94 -5.98 1.81
CA SER A 92 31.79 -7.12 0.91
C SER A 92 30.33 -7.49 0.72
N GLN A 93 29.55 -7.59 1.80
CA GLN A 93 28.11 -7.84 1.78
C GLN A 93 27.37 -6.75 1.00
N VAL A 94 27.71 -5.47 1.25
CA VAL A 94 27.12 -4.34 0.53
C VAL A 94 27.40 -4.43 -0.97
N LYS A 95 28.66 -4.71 -1.36
CA LYS A 95 29.03 -4.88 -2.78
C LYS A 95 28.30 -6.05 -3.43
N GLU A 96 28.13 -7.15 -2.71
CA GLU A 96 27.41 -8.32 -3.21
C GLU A 96 25.94 -7.99 -3.48
N LEU A 97 25.26 -7.33 -2.55
CA LEU A 97 23.89 -6.84 -2.75
C LEU A 97 23.77 -5.87 -3.93
N LEU A 98 24.69 -4.90 -4.04
CA LEU A 98 24.69 -3.91 -5.14
C LEU A 98 24.97 -4.55 -6.52
N ASN A 99 25.68 -5.67 -6.54
CA ASN A 99 25.96 -6.40 -7.78
C ASN A 99 24.88 -7.45 -8.10
N ASN A 100 24.04 -7.84 -7.15
CA ASN A 100 22.96 -8.79 -7.36
C ASN A 100 21.83 -8.17 -8.22
N GLN A 101 21.63 -8.69 -9.43
CA GLN A 101 20.65 -8.16 -10.36
C GLN A 101 19.20 -8.40 -9.90
N THR A 102 18.92 -9.56 -9.31
CA THR A 102 17.59 -9.88 -8.76
C THR A 102 17.20 -8.90 -7.67
N PHE A 103 18.13 -8.62 -6.74
CA PHE A 103 17.91 -7.68 -5.66
C PHE A 103 17.62 -6.25 -6.16
N LYS A 104 18.40 -5.78 -7.15
CA LYS A 104 18.16 -4.47 -7.79
C LYS A 104 16.82 -4.42 -8.52
N ASN A 105 16.47 -5.47 -9.26
CA ASN A 105 15.19 -5.57 -9.96
C ASN A 105 14.02 -5.57 -8.97
N GLY A 106 14.19 -6.23 -7.82
CA GLY A 106 13.24 -6.20 -6.70
C GLY A 106 12.92 -4.77 -6.28
N PHE A 107 13.93 -3.92 -6.06
CA PHE A 107 13.68 -2.50 -5.72
C PHE A 107 12.98 -1.71 -6.82
N VAL A 108 13.30 -1.96 -8.10
CA VAL A 108 12.63 -1.32 -9.22
C VAL A 108 11.15 -1.70 -9.25
N LEU A 109 10.83 -2.98 -9.04
CA LEU A 109 9.47 -3.50 -8.99
C LEU A 109 8.71 -2.97 -7.77
N SER A 110 9.33 -2.98 -6.58
CA SER A 110 8.74 -2.40 -5.36
C SER A 110 8.39 -0.93 -5.53
N LYS A 111 9.25 -0.15 -6.21
CA LYS A 111 8.96 1.25 -6.54
C LYS A 111 7.73 1.36 -7.46
N TYR A 112 7.72 0.59 -8.56
CA TYR A 112 6.61 0.60 -9.51
C TYR A 112 5.28 0.25 -8.84
N ASN A 113 5.24 -0.81 -8.04
CA ASN A 113 4.02 -1.22 -7.33
C ASN A 113 3.60 -0.18 -6.27
N SER A 114 4.57 0.48 -5.61
CA SER A 114 4.27 1.59 -4.69
C SER A 114 3.63 2.79 -5.41
N GLU A 115 4.09 3.12 -6.62
CA GLU A 115 3.48 4.18 -7.45
C GLU A 115 2.06 3.81 -7.91
N LEU A 116 1.80 2.53 -8.21
CA LEU A 116 0.46 2.02 -8.47
C LEU A 116 -0.45 2.17 -7.24
N LEU A 117 0.03 1.80 -6.04
CA LEU A 117 -0.73 1.98 -4.80
C LEU A 117 -1.08 3.45 -4.56
N ILE A 118 -0.10 4.36 -4.70
CA ILE A 118 -0.34 5.80 -4.56
C ILE A 118 -1.44 6.29 -5.51
N THR A 119 -1.44 5.78 -6.74
CA THR A 119 -2.46 6.10 -7.75
C THR A 119 -3.84 5.61 -7.32
N GLU A 120 -3.97 4.35 -6.89
CA GLU A 120 -5.25 3.80 -6.44
C GLU A 120 -5.77 4.51 -5.18
N TYR A 121 -4.90 4.83 -4.21
CA TYR A 121 -5.29 5.62 -3.04
C TYR A 121 -5.76 7.03 -3.42
N SER A 122 -5.09 7.67 -4.39
CA SER A 122 -5.52 8.99 -4.90
C SER A 122 -6.90 8.92 -5.54
N ASN A 123 -7.18 7.88 -6.33
CA ASN A 123 -8.49 7.65 -6.94
C ASN A 123 -9.58 7.43 -5.88
N ILE A 124 -9.28 6.69 -4.80
CA ILE A 124 -10.21 6.48 -3.68
C ILE A 124 -10.52 7.81 -2.97
N MET A 125 -9.50 8.66 -2.74
CA MET A 125 -9.71 9.98 -2.15
C MET A 125 -10.59 10.87 -3.02
N GLU A 126 -10.34 10.89 -4.34
CA GLU A 126 -11.17 11.66 -5.28
C GLU A 126 -12.62 11.16 -5.28
N THR A 127 -12.81 9.84 -5.38
CA THR A 127 -14.15 9.20 -5.35
C THR A 127 -14.88 9.52 -4.04
N THR A 128 -14.16 9.51 -2.91
CA THR A 128 -14.73 9.86 -1.60
C THR A 128 -15.21 11.30 -1.55
N ASN A 129 -14.40 12.25 -2.04
CA ASN A 129 -14.78 13.66 -2.08
C ASN A 129 -15.98 13.90 -3.00
N GLN A 130 -16.02 13.24 -4.16
CA GLN A 130 -17.17 13.31 -5.07
C GLN A 130 -18.44 12.73 -4.44
N LEU A 131 -18.33 11.61 -3.72
CA LEU A 131 -19.46 11.01 -3.00
C LEU A 131 -20.04 11.95 -1.94
N ILE A 132 -19.19 12.61 -1.16
CA ILE A 132 -19.62 13.59 -0.13
C ILE A 132 -20.43 14.70 -0.80
N LEU A 133 -19.90 15.31 -1.87
CA LEU A 133 -20.60 16.37 -2.60
C LEU A 133 -21.95 15.92 -3.16
N LEU A 134 -22.00 14.75 -3.79
CA LEU A 134 -23.24 14.21 -4.35
C LEU A 134 -24.30 13.92 -3.29
N ILE A 135 -23.88 13.40 -2.13
CA ILE A 135 -24.77 13.15 -0.99
C ILE A 135 -25.31 14.47 -0.44
N ASP A 136 -24.44 15.46 -0.22
CA ASP A 136 -24.85 16.79 0.27
C ASP A 136 -25.83 17.47 -0.68
N GLU A 137 -25.61 17.37 -1.99
CA GLU A 137 -26.56 17.86 -2.99
C GLU A 137 -27.91 17.14 -2.95
N GLU A 138 -27.94 15.82 -2.74
CA GLU A 138 -29.20 15.06 -2.66
C GLU A 138 -29.96 15.38 -1.35
N LEU A 139 -29.24 15.62 -0.25
CA LEU A 139 -29.82 16.04 1.03
C LEU A 139 -30.39 17.45 0.98
N ASN A 140 -29.71 18.40 0.32
CA ASN A 140 -30.15 19.80 0.21
C ASN A 140 -31.27 20.03 -0.84
N LYS A 141 -31.57 19.04 -1.68
CA LYS A 141 -32.69 19.08 -2.64
C LYS A 141 -34.04 18.72 -2.00
N ASN A 142 -34.03 18.16 -0.78
CA ASN A 142 -35.21 17.81 0.02
C ASN A 142 -35.39 18.79 1.18
#